data_AF-A0A3D2G1T3-F1
#
_entry.id   AF-A0A3D2G1T3-F1
#
_cell.length_a   1.000
_cell.length_b   1.000
_cell.length_c   1.000
_cell.angle_alpha   90.00
_cell.angle_beta   90.00
_cell.angle_gamma   90.00
#
_symmetry.space_group_name_H-M   'P 1'
#
loop_
_entity.id
_entity.type
_entity.pdbx_description
1 polymer ?
#
loop_
_entity_poly.entity_id
_entity_poly.type
_entity_poly.pdbx_seq_one_letter_code
_entity_poly.pdbx_strand_id
1 'polypeptide(L)'
;QTLVSCERAARRGETRTVHARAEVTAHTWYELTASAPLSAQEKESAGAARYRFALLIGNTRINFYADSGISGTECDKITRIWQLGVKDVFSLPAAAVIETAQPYTLRETALSRAAVRASLEKELRAALQERLGETGAVLSEYFTEYEENGMLTLTLRSECEERIDEETLRP
;
A
#
# COMPACT_ATOMS: atom_id res chain seq x y z
N GLN A 1 6.17 -3.78 31.67
CA GLN A 1 6.88 -3.71 32.98
C GLN A 1 7.85 -4.88 33.09
N THR A 2 9.15 -4.60 33.12
CA THR A 2 10.22 -5.61 33.18
C THR A 2 10.72 -5.80 34.62
N LEU A 3 11.11 -7.03 34.96
CA LEU A 3 11.73 -7.35 36.24
C LEU A 3 13.21 -6.97 36.20
N VAL A 4 13.61 -5.98 37.00
CA VAL A 4 15.01 -5.55 37.15
C VAL A 4 15.53 -6.06 38.49
N SER A 5 16.76 -6.61 38.45
CA SER A 5 17.43 -7.13 39.64
C SER A 5 18.64 -6.28 39.96
N CYS A 6 18.86 -5.97 41.22
CA CYS A 6 20.07 -5.30 41.66
C CYS A 6 20.57 -5.86 42.99
N GLU A 7 21.85 -5.63 43.25
CA GLU A 7 22.45 -5.90 44.54
C GLU A 7 22.26 -4.72 45.47
N ARG A 8 21.76 -4.99 46.68
CA ARG A 8 21.56 -3.97 47.71
C ARG A 8 22.38 -4.30 48.95
N ALA A 9 23.27 -3.40 49.34
CA ALA A 9 24.01 -3.51 50.59
C ALA A 9 23.04 -3.57 51.79
N ALA A 10 23.23 -4.54 52.68
CA ALA A 10 22.51 -4.61 53.94
C ALA A 10 23.10 -3.63 54.95
N ARG A 11 22.27 -3.02 55.81
CA ARG A 11 22.75 -2.04 56.82
C ARG A 11 23.73 -2.65 57.84
N ARG A 12 23.71 -3.96 58.03
CA ARG A 12 24.72 -4.78 58.73
C ARG A 12 24.64 -6.19 58.16
N GLY A 13 25.58 -6.61 57.32
CA GLY A 13 25.64 -7.97 56.76
C GLY A 13 25.98 -8.01 55.27
N GLU A 14 25.81 -9.19 54.68
CA GLU A 14 26.12 -9.49 53.28
C GLU A 14 25.14 -8.81 52.30
N THR A 15 25.64 -8.52 51.09
CA THR A 15 24.85 -8.00 49.98
C THR A 15 23.73 -8.98 49.63
N ARG A 16 22.51 -8.47 49.37
CA ARG A 16 21.39 -9.30 48.92
C ARG A 16 20.90 -8.85 47.57
N THR A 17 20.52 -9.81 46.72
CA THR A 17 19.79 -9.54 45.49
C THR A 17 18.37 -9.11 45.82
N VAL A 18 17.90 -8.05 45.18
CA VAL A 18 16.51 -7.59 45.25
C VAL A 18 15.94 -7.46 43.85
N HIS A 19 14.63 -7.59 43.73
CA HIS A 19 13.91 -7.45 42.47
C HIS A 19 12.89 -6.31 42.57
N ALA A 20 12.74 -5.56 41.48
CA ALA A 20 11.73 -4.54 41.33
C ALA A 20 11.12 -4.61 39.92
N ARG A 21 9.88 -4.16 39.79
CA ARG A 21 9.31 -3.87 38.46
C ARG A 21 9.76 -2.46 38.07
N ALA A 22 10.29 -2.33 36.87
CA ALA A 22 10.68 -1.06 36.31
C ALA A 22 10.16 -0.91 34.89
N GLU A 23 10.01 0.35 34.48
CA GLU A 23 9.89 0.73 33.08
C GLU A 23 11.30 0.99 32.56
N VAL A 24 11.61 0.49 31.37
CA VAL A 24 12.94 0.60 30.78
C VAL A 24 12.79 1.36 29.48
N THR A 25 13.34 2.57 29.43
CA THR A 25 13.43 3.38 28.21
C THR A 25 14.83 3.31 27.62
N ALA A 26 14.93 3.42 26.30
CA ALA A 26 16.19 3.46 25.59
C ALA A 26 16.14 4.49 24.45
N HIS A 27 17.29 5.07 24.15
CA HIS A 27 17.51 5.78 22.89
C HIS A 27 17.70 4.74 21.78
N THR A 28 16.89 4.84 20.74
CA THR A 28 16.92 3.94 19.58
C THR A 28 17.09 4.74 18.29
N TRP A 29 17.66 4.09 17.28
CA TRP A 29 17.89 4.69 15.97
C TRP A 29 17.16 3.88 14.91
N TYR A 30 16.40 4.58 14.07
CA TYR A 30 15.68 4.01 12.94
C TYR A 30 16.20 4.56 11.62
N GLU A 31 16.29 3.68 10.63
CA GLU A 31 16.50 4.02 9.24
C GLU A 31 15.37 3.40 8.40
N LEU A 32 14.57 4.23 7.75
CA LEU A 32 13.46 3.82 6.89
C LEU A 32 13.66 4.40 5.49
N THR A 33 13.45 3.59 4.46
CA THR A 33 13.60 4.01 3.06
C THR A 33 12.35 3.72 2.27
N ALA A 34 11.93 4.68 1.45
CA ALA A 34 10.82 4.56 0.52
C ALA A 34 11.16 5.22 -0.81
N SER A 35 10.58 4.72 -1.90
CA SER A 35 10.83 5.19 -3.25
C SER A 35 9.55 5.35 -4.05
N ALA A 36 9.43 6.43 -4.83
CA ALA A 36 8.30 6.65 -5.72
C ALA A 36 8.74 7.26 -7.05
N PRO A 37 8.06 6.94 -8.17
CA PRO A 37 8.40 7.47 -9.48
C PRO A 37 8.07 8.97 -9.58
N LEU A 38 8.84 9.68 -10.38
CA LEU A 38 8.65 11.10 -10.72
C LEU A 38 7.78 11.30 -11.98
N SER A 39 7.28 10.22 -12.56
CA SER A 39 6.31 10.23 -13.64
C SER A 39 5.14 9.28 -13.31
N ALA A 40 3.96 9.64 -13.79
CA ALA A 40 2.80 8.77 -13.81
C ALA A 40 2.44 8.45 -15.26
N GLN A 41 1.85 7.29 -15.48
CA GLN A 41 1.26 6.95 -16.76
C GLN A 41 -0.23 7.23 -16.73
N GLU A 42 -0.66 8.18 -17.55
CA GLU A 42 -2.07 8.53 -17.73
C GLU A 42 -2.62 7.86 -18.98
N LYS A 43 -3.83 7.31 -18.88
CA LYS A 43 -4.54 6.74 -20.02
C LYS A 43 -5.20 7.86 -20.81
N GLU A 44 -4.73 8.07 -22.03
CA GLU A 44 -5.41 8.92 -23.01
C GLU A 44 -6.26 8.05 -23.96
N SER A 45 -7.49 8.48 -24.22
CA SER A 45 -8.40 7.75 -25.11
C SER A 45 -7.86 7.73 -26.54
N ALA A 46 -7.58 6.54 -27.05
CA ALA A 46 -6.95 6.34 -28.35
C ALA A 46 -7.97 5.84 -29.38
N GLY A 47 -8.92 6.72 -29.74
CA GLY A 47 -9.93 6.45 -30.76
C GLY A 47 -11.29 6.00 -30.22
N ALA A 48 -12.11 5.44 -31.11
CA ALA A 48 -13.50 5.12 -30.80
C ALA A 48 -13.66 3.80 -30.04
N ALA A 49 -14.60 3.79 -29.09
CA ALA A 49 -15.03 2.57 -28.41
C ALA A 49 -15.56 1.53 -29.42
N ARG A 50 -15.19 0.27 -29.23
CA ARG A 50 -15.72 -0.86 -29.98
C ARG A 50 -16.74 -1.60 -29.13
N TYR A 51 -17.86 -1.97 -29.72
CA TYR A 51 -18.93 -2.72 -29.07
C TYR A 51 -19.05 -4.11 -29.67
N ARG A 52 -19.11 -5.12 -28.81
CA ARG A 52 -19.30 -6.52 -29.20
C ARG A 52 -20.50 -7.07 -28.46
N PHE A 53 -21.36 -7.75 -29.18
CA PHE A 53 -22.59 -8.32 -28.64
C PHE A 53 -22.50 -9.84 -28.65
N ALA A 54 -22.93 -10.47 -27.57
CA ALA A 54 -23.10 -11.91 -27.51
C ALA A 54 -24.37 -12.26 -26.73
N LEU A 55 -24.89 -13.46 -26.97
CA LEU A 55 -26.00 -14.03 -26.22
C LEU A 55 -25.51 -15.29 -25.51
N LEU A 56 -25.74 -15.37 -24.20
CA LEU A 56 -25.59 -16.60 -23.43
C LEU A 56 -26.95 -17.30 -23.43
N ILE A 57 -26.98 -18.58 -23.76
CA ILE A 57 -28.16 -19.45 -23.62
C ILE A 57 -27.70 -20.72 -22.90
N GLY A 58 -28.14 -20.91 -21.66
CA GLY A 58 -27.59 -21.94 -20.76
C GLY A 58 -26.07 -21.82 -20.66
N ASN A 59 -25.35 -22.86 -21.10
CA ASN A 59 -23.88 -22.90 -21.10
C ASN A 59 -23.26 -22.48 -22.44
N THR A 60 -24.07 -22.10 -23.43
CA THR A 60 -23.61 -21.76 -24.78
C THR A 60 -23.49 -20.26 -24.93
N ARG A 61 -22.37 -19.79 -25.51
CA ARG A 61 -22.17 -18.39 -25.88
C ARG A 61 -22.20 -18.22 -27.40
N ILE A 62 -23.12 -17.40 -27.88
CA ILE A 62 -23.29 -17.05 -29.29
C ILE A 62 -22.74 -15.63 -29.49
N ASN A 63 -21.62 -15.50 -30.20
CA ASN A 63 -21.02 -14.19 -30.51
C ASN A 63 -21.63 -13.62 -31.80
N PHE A 64 -22.05 -12.36 -31.78
CA PHE A 64 -22.53 -11.63 -32.97
C PHE A 64 -21.41 -10.79 -33.60
N TYR A 65 -20.18 -11.28 -33.53
CA TYR A 65 -18.99 -10.62 -34.06
C TYR A 65 -17.97 -11.65 -34.52
N ALA A 66 -17.21 -11.33 -35.58
CA ALA A 66 -16.27 -12.26 -36.22
C ALA A 66 -14.87 -12.24 -35.59
N ASP A 67 -14.41 -11.09 -35.08
CA ASP A 67 -13.04 -10.93 -34.57
C ASP A 67 -12.91 -11.27 -33.08
N SER A 68 -12.21 -12.37 -32.78
CA SER A 68 -11.75 -12.74 -31.43
C SER A 68 -10.33 -12.24 -31.11
N GLY A 69 -9.65 -11.61 -32.08
CA GLY A 69 -8.27 -11.18 -31.95
C GLY A 69 -8.03 -10.17 -30.84
N ILE A 70 -6.91 -10.35 -30.12
CA ILE A 70 -6.30 -9.35 -29.25
C ILE A 70 -6.01 -8.15 -30.15
N SER A 71 -6.70 -7.03 -29.93
CA SER A 71 -6.35 -5.79 -30.62
C SER A 71 -4.91 -5.45 -30.25
N GLY A 72 -4.05 -5.16 -31.23
CA GLY A 72 -2.67 -4.72 -30.99
C GLY A 72 -2.54 -3.37 -30.27
N THR A 73 -3.64 -2.83 -29.77
CA THR A 73 -3.75 -1.58 -29.02
C THR A 73 -4.25 -1.91 -27.62
N GLU A 74 -3.63 -1.33 -26.60
CA GLU A 74 -4.10 -1.45 -25.22
C GLU A 74 -5.55 -0.95 -25.13
N CYS A 75 -6.40 -1.74 -24.46
CA CYS A 75 -7.82 -1.45 -24.35
C CYS A 75 -8.32 -1.75 -22.95
N ASP A 76 -9.16 -0.87 -22.41
CA ASP A 76 -9.98 -1.19 -21.26
C ASP A 76 -11.24 -1.91 -21.76
N LYS A 77 -11.40 -3.17 -21.32
CA LYS A 77 -12.56 -4.00 -21.69
C LYS A 77 -13.54 -4.07 -20.52
N ILE A 78 -14.74 -3.57 -20.75
CA ILE A 78 -15.87 -3.70 -19.82
C ILE A 78 -16.84 -4.70 -20.40
N THR A 79 -17.14 -5.77 -19.66
CA THR A 79 -18.17 -6.76 -20.04
C THR A 79 -19.38 -6.58 -19.15
N ARG A 80 -20.53 -6.30 -19.75
CA ARG A 80 -21.82 -6.18 -19.06
C ARG A 80 -22.70 -7.36 -19.47
N ILE A 81 -23.30 -8.00 -18.48
CA ILE A 81 -24.17 -9.15 -18.66
C ILE A 81 -25.55 -8.79 -18.09
N TRP A 82 -26.58 -8.82 -18.93
CA TRP A 82 -27.97 -8.61 -18.53
C TRP A 82 -28.72 -9.93 -18.63
N GLN A 83 -29.14 -10.47 -17.48
CA GLN A 83 -30.05 -11.61 -17.45
C GLN A 83 -31.38 -11.20 -18.09
N LEU A 84 -31.83 -11.95 -19.09
CA LEU A 84 -33.08 -11.68 -19.76
C LEU A 84 -34.22 -12.26 -18.92
N GLY A 85 -35.32 -11.52 -18.85
CA GLY A 85 -36.46 -11.89 -18.03
C GLY A 85 -37.25 -10.67 -17.63
N VAL A 86 -38.34 -10.90 -16.90
CA VAL A 86 -39.12 -9.83 -16.29
C VAL A 86 -38.72 -9.80 -14.82
N LYS A 87 -38.16 -8.67 -14.39
CA LYS A 87 -37.74 -8.46 -13.01
C LYS A 87 -38.90 -8.81 -12.07
N ASP A 88 -38.60 -9.61 -11.06
CA ASP A 88 -39.54 -10.07 -10.03
C ASP A 88 -40.68 -11.01 -10.53
N VAL A 89 -40.62 -11.50 -11.77
CA VAL A 89 -41.60 -12.46 -12.31
C VAL A 89 -40.93 -13.75 -12.78
N PHE A 90 -39.95 -13.67 -13.70
CA PHE A 90 -39.19 -14.84 -14.17
C PHE A 90 -37.86 -14.44 -14.81
N SER A 91 -36.88 -15.33 -14.77
CA SER A 91 -35.65 -15.24 -15.55
C SER A 91 -35.66 -16.26 -16.68
N LEU A 92 -35.18 -15.85 -17.86
CA LEU A 92 -34.89 -16.76 -18.96
C LEU A 92 -33.55 -17.44 -18.70
N PRO A 93 -33.32 -18.66 -19.23
CA PRO A 93 -31.99 -19.27 -19.27
C PRO A 93 -31.11 -18.60 -20.34
N ALA A 94 -31.22 -17.28 -20.49
CA ALA A 94 -30.52 -16.51 -21.48
C ALA A 94 -30.11 -15.13 -20.94
N ALA A 95 -28.94 -14.65 -21.36
CA ALA A 95 -28.42 -13.35 -20.97
C ALA A 95 -27.78 -12.63 -22.14
N ALA A 96 -28.06 -11.34 -22.29
CA ALA A 96 -27.38 -10.49 -23.25
C ALA A 96 -26.02 -10.06 -22.68
N VAL A 97 -24.99 -10.12 -23.50
CA VAL A 97 -23.63 -9.69 -23.17
C VAL A 97 -23.24 -8.55 -24.10
N ILE A 98 -22.84 -7.43 -23.54
CA ILE A 98 -22.24 -6.32 -24.28
C ILE A 98 -20.83 -6.12 -23.74
N GLU A 99 -19.85 -6.25 -24.62
CA GLU A 99 -18.47 -5.92 -24.32
C GLU A 99 -18.15 -4.57 -24.97
N THR A 100 -17.71 -3.61 -24.18
CA THR A 100 -17.15 -2.35 -24.65
C THR A 100 -15.63 -2.43 -24.51
N ALA A 101 -14.91 -2.27 -25.61
CA ALA A 101 -13.46 -2.14 -25.62
C ALA A 101 -13.10 -0.70 -25.97
N GLN A 102 -12.54 0.03 -25.00
CA GLN A 102 -12.06 1.40 -25.19
C GLN A 102 -10.54 1.37 -25.39
N PRO A 103 -10.04 1.64 -26.60
CA PRO A 103 -8.60 1.77 -26.82
C PRO A 103 -8.04 2.97 -26.08
N TYR A 104 -6.84 2.81 -25.52
CA TYR A 104 -6.08 3.89 -24.90
C TYR A 104 -4.60 3.81 -25.26
N THR A 105 -3.92 4.93 -25.10
CA THR A 105 -2.46 5.05 -25.12
C THR A 105 -1.99 5.56 -23.78
N LEU A 106 -0.85 5.07 -23.31
CA LEU A 106 -0.22 5.56 -22.09
C LEU A 106 0.64 6.77 -22.42
N ARG A 107 0.38 7.87 -21.73
CA ARG A 107 1.20 9.07 -21.79
C ARG A 107 1.90 9.26 -20.46
N GLU A 108 3.21 9.48 -20.51
CA GLU A 108 3.96 9.86 -19.32
C GLU A 108 3.70 11.32 -18.97
N THR A 109 3.21 11.53 -17.76
CA THR A 109 2.98 12.85 -17.17
C THR A 109 3.96 13.02 -16.00
N ALA A 110 4.77 14.08 -16.04
CA ALA A 110 5.71 14.39 -14.98
C ALA A 110 4.97 14.77 -13.69
N LEU A 111 5.32 14.11 -12.59
CA LEU A 111 4.83 14.43 -11.27
C LEU A 111 5.71 15.54 -10.66
N SER A 112 5.08 16.38 -9.84
CA SER A 112 5.83 17.37 -9.06
C SER A 112 6.76 16.65 -8.07
N ARG A 113 8.07 16.84 -8.22
CA ARG A 113 9.07 16.30 -7.29
C ARG A 113 8.77 16.68 -5.84
N ALA A 114 8.32 17.91 -5.60
CA ALA A 114 7.96 18.36 -4.26
C ALA A 114 6.75 17.61 -3.69
N ALA A 115 5.75 17.30 -4.53
CA ALA A 115 4.58 16.53 -4.11
C ALA A 115 4.94 15.06 -3.82
N VAL A 116 5.76 14.44 -4.68
CA VAL A 116 6.27 13.07 -4.48
C VAL A 116 7.09 12.99 -3.20
N ARG A 117 8.01 13.94 -2.98
CA ARG A 117 8.79 14.05 -1.75
C ARG A 117 7.90 14.18 -0.51
N ALA A 118 6.92 15.08 -0.53
CA ALA A 118 6.01 15.27 0.61
C ALA A 118 5.19 14.02 0.92
N SER A 119 4.77 13.27 -0.11
CA SER A 119 4.08 11.99 0.06
C SER A 119 4.97 10.95 0.74
N LEU A 120 6.22 10.80 0.25
CA LEU A 120 7.19 9.87 0.82
C LEU A 120 7.57 10.24 2.26
N GLU A 121 7.77 11.52 2.57
CA GLU A 121 8.03 11.96 3.95
C GLU A 121 6.86 11.62 4.89
N LYS A 122 5.61 11.81 4.43
CA LYS A 122 4.42 11.46 5.20
C LYS A 122 4.34 9.95 5.44
N GLU A 123 4.61 9.14 4.42
CA GLU A 123 4.61 7.68 4.52
C GLU A 123 5.68 7.17 5.47
N LEU A 124 6.92 7.68 5.36
CA LEU A 124 8.02 7.32 6.23
C LEU A 124 7.76 7.70 7.70
N ARG A 125 7.21 8.88 7.95
CA ARG A 125 6.81 9.30 9.31
C ARG A 125 5.68 8.43 9.87
N ALA A 126 4.68 8.08 9.04
CA ALA A 126 3.61 7.19 9.45
C ALA A 126 4.14 5.80 9.82
N ALA A 127 5.03 5.24 9.00
CA ALA A 127 5.69 3.96 9.26
C ALA A 127 6.58 4.01 10.51
N LEU A 128 7.28 5.12 10.77
CA LEU A 128 8.03 5.31 12.01
C LEU A 128 7.10 5.35 13.22
N GLN A 129 6.02 6.12 13.15
CA GLN A 129 5.06 6.22 14.25
C GLN A 129 4.39 4.87 14.54
N GLU A 130 4.06 4.09 13.52
CA GLU A 130 3.53 2.73 13.67
C GLU A 130 4.52 1.82 14.40
N ARG A 131 5.83 1.94 14.10
CA ARG A 131 6.89 1.18 14.81
C ARG A 131 7.09 1.63 16.25
N LEU A 132 7.00 2.93 16.52
CA LEU A 132 7.16 3.51 17.87
C LEU A 132 5.96 3.25 18.79
N GLY A 133 4.78 2.99 18.22
CA GLY A 133 3.55 2.79 18.98
C GLY A 133 3.14 4.04 19.77
N GLU A 134 2.41 3.83 20.88
CA GLU A 134 1.90 4.92 21.73
C GLU A 134 2.95 5.46 22.71
N THR A 135 4.01 4.70 22.98
CA THR A 135 4.98 5.01 24.05
C THR A 135 6.29 5.57 23.54
N GLY A 136 6.59 5.42 22.24
CA GLY A 136 7.80 5.96 21.63
C GLY A 136 7.65 7.43 21.22
N ALA A 137 8.73 8.19 21.39
CA ALA A 137 8.82 9.60 21.01
C ALA A 137 10.00 9.82 20.06
N VAL A 138 9.79 10.62 19.02
CA VAL A 138 10.86 11.05 18.11
C VAL A 138 11.61 12.23 18.75
N LEU A 139 12.93 12.08 18.93
CA LEU A 139 13.80 13.13 19.45
C LEU A 139 14.36 14.00 18.32
N SER A 140 14.83 13.35 17.26
CA SER A 140 15.30 14.03 16.05
C SER A 140 15.04 13.18 14.81
N GLU A 141 14.87 13.84 13.68
CA GLU A 141 14.75 13.19 12.38
C GLU A 141 15.42 14.03 11.30
N TYR A 142 15.96 13.37 10.28
CA TYR A 142 16.43 13.99 9.06
C TYR A 142 16.25 13.06 7.87
N PHE A 143 16.19 13.66 6.68
CA PHE A 143 15.99 12.95 5.43
C PHE A 143 17.21 13.10 4.52
N THR A 144 17.59 12.01 3.87
CA THR A 144 18.49 12.03 2.72
C THR A 144 17.73 11.58 1.48
N GLU A 145 17.95 12.24 0.36
CA GLU A 145 17.33 11.90 -0.92
C GLU A 145 18.35 11.43 -1.95
N TYR A 146 17.90 10.53 -2.82
CA TYR A 146 18.64 10.03 -3.97
C TYR A 146 17.67 9.84 -5.13
N GLU A 147 18.06 10.30 -6.32
CA GLU A 147 17.25 10.19 -7.53
C GLU A 147 18.02 9.38 -8.58
N GLU A 148 17.39 8.32 -9.09
CA GLU A 148 17.96 7.46 -10.12
C GLU A 148 16.86 6.91 -11.03
N ASN A 149 17.08 6.92 -12.34
CA ASN A 149 16.14 6.37 -13.34
C ASN A 149 14.69 6.90 -13.21
N GLY A 150 14.51 8.18 -12.83
CA GLY A 150 13.19 8.78 -12.63
C GLY A 150 12.47 8.32 -11.35
N MET A 151 13.16 7.61 -10.46
CA MET A 151 12.67 7.23 -9.13
C MET A 151 13.31 8.13 -8.07
N LEU A 152 12.48 8.75 -7.24
CA LEU A 152 12.95 9.46 -6.05
C LEU A 152 12.93 8.51 -4.85
N THR A 153 14.09 8.33 -4.23
CA THR A 153 14.26 7.55 -3.01
C THR A 153 14.55 8.48 -1.83
N LEU A 154 13.80 8.35 -0.75
CA LEU A 154 13.98 9.08 0.49
C LEU A 154 14.32 8.11 1.61
N THR A 155 15.31 8.46 2.41
CA THR A 155 15.68 7.73 3.62
C THR A 155 15.52 8.63 4.83
N LEU A 156 14.63 8.26 5.73
CA LEU A 156 14.41 8.85 7.05
C LEU A 156 15.38 8.21 8.04
N ARG A 157 16.15 9.03 8.74
CA ARG A 157 16.96 8.63 9.89
C ARG A 157 16.45 9.36 11.12
N SER A 158 16.15 8.62 12.17
CA SER A 158 15.58 9.18 13.38
C SER A 158 16.24 8.62 14.63
N GLU A 159 16.44 9.50 15.61
CA GLU A 159 16.69 9.14 16.99
C GLU A 159 15.37 9.21 17.75
N CYS A 160 15.05 8.15 18.49
CA CYS A 160 13.82 8.01 19.23
C CYS A 160 14.11 7.61 20.68
N GLU A 161 13.20 7.91 21.57
CA GLU A 161 13.14 7.33 22.91
C GLU A 161 11.96 6.37 22.94
N GLU A 162 12.18 5.09 23.28
CA GLU A 162 11.11 4.10 23.35
C GLU A 162 11.22 3.23 24.60
N ARG A 163 10.08 2.70 25.03
CA ARG A 163 10.01 1.67 26.06
C ARG A 163 10.40 0.33 25.47
N ILE A 164 11.43 -0.29 26.03
CA ILE A 164 11.94 -1.61 25.61
C ILE A 164 11.56 -2.72 26.62
N ASP A 165 10.77 -2.38 27.63
CA ASP A 165 10.37 -3.31 28.70
C ASP A 165 9.20 -4.23 28.33
N GLU A 166 8.71 -4.14 27.09
CA GLU A 166 7.64 -4.94 26.53
C GLU A 166 8.05 -5.38 25.12
N GLU A 167 7.97 -6.68 24.85
CA GLU A 167 8.30 -7.23 23.54
C GLU A 167 7.17 -6.88 22.57
N THR A 168 7.30 -5.74 21.90
CA THR A 168 6.43 -5.39 20.77
C THR A 168 6.77 -6.36 19.64
N LEU A 169 5.94 -7.38 19.41
CA LEU A 169 6.04 -8.27 18.25
C LEU A 169 6.01 -7.40 16.99
N ARG A 170 7.17 -7.23 16.37
CA ARG A 170 7.34 -6.48 15.12
C ARG A 170 6.93 -7.40 13.96
N PRO A 171 6.05 -6.97 13.04
CA PRO A 171 5.72 -7.75 11.84
C PRO A 171 6.91 -7.95 10.90
#